data_AF-A0A1G0XFY2-F1
#
_entry.id   AF-A0A1G0XFY2-F1
#
_cell.length_a   1.000
_cell.length_b   1.000
_cell.length_c   1.000
_cell.angle_alpha   90.00
_cell.angle_beta   90.00
_cell.angle_gamma   90.00
#
_symmetry.space_group_name_H-M   'P 1'
#
loop_
_entity.id
_entity.type
_entity.pdbx_description
1 polymer ?
#
loop_
_entity_poly.entity_id
_entity_poly.type
_entity_poly.pdbx_seq_one_letter_code
_entity_poly.pdbx_strand_id
1 'polypeptide(L)'
;MEAFFMKQEFFIKQLPGETKCRWHEANQCTGKVYATDEIFPSKICPVMFHTLYPYFLGALYGAKFTYNQEGDCHVCCPAEKGVDVLVKVRSNDGKFESGVPCDWRDVIHAEVVKVNGVCDYEHKVGDRFVFPTCMKQRFMCPAGLNNLFPFLKIEPPKCINMKRLRCPDWEDNIYYSIQKEDTLQSEQTGNL
;
A
#
# COMPACT_ATOMS: atom_id res chain seq x y z
N MET A 1 -15.73 -5.51 -19.64
CA MET A 1 -15.17 -5.21 -18.30
C MET A 1 -14.60 -6.51 -17.77
N GLU A 2 -13.30 -6.73 -17.95
CA GLU A 2 -12.63 -7.89 -17.36
C GLU A 2 -12.57 -7.71 -15.85
N ALA A 3 -12.96 -8.76 -15.12
CA ALA A 3 -13.01 -8.77 -13.67
C ALA A 3 -11.58 -8.59 -13.13
N PHE A 4 -11.33 -7.43 -12.52
CA PHE A 4 -10.13 -7.18 -11.74
C PHE A 4 -10.17 -8.09 -10.52
N PHE A 5 -9.42 -9.20 -10.55
CA PHE A 5 -9.39 -10.16 -9.46
C PHE A 5 -8.22 -9.83 -8.53
N MET A 6 -8.51 -9.18 -7.40
CA MET A 6 -7.83 -9.65 -6.20
C MET A 6 -8.14 -11.14 -6.08
N LYS A 7 -7.11 -11.98 -6.18
CA LYS A 7 -7.26 -13.44 -6.24
C LYS A 7 -7.95 -14.01 -4.99
N GLN A 8 -8.02 -13.22 -3.93
CA GLN A 8 -8.64 -13.55 -2.66
C GLN A 8 -9.55 -12.40 -2.22
N GLU A 9 -10.78 -12.73 -1.86
CA GLU A 9 -11.69 -11.79 -1.20
C GLU A 9 -11.42 -11.72 0.30
N PHE A 10 -11.44 -10.51 0.85
CA PHE A 10 -11.30 -10.25 2.27
C PHE A 10 -12.55 -9.54 2.80
N PHE A 11 -13.01 -9.98 3.96
CA PHE A 11 -14.03 -9.30 4.74
C PHE A 11 -13.49 -9.07 6.14
N ILE A 12 -13.30 -7.80 6.51
CA ILE A 12 -12.83 -7.43 7.84
C ILE A 12 -13.95 -6.71 8.58
N LYS A 13 -14.32 -7.24 9.75
CA LYS A 13 -15.30 -6.60 10.62
C LYS A 13 -14.59 -5.70 11.63
N GLN A 14 -14.77 -4.38 11.51
CA GLN A 14 -14.59 -3.46 12.61
C GLN A 14 -15.72 -3.67 13.61
N LEU A 15 -15.35 -3.97 14.86
CA LEU A 15 -16.29 -4.07 15.96
C LEU A 15 -16.74 -2.68 16.44
N PRO A 16 -17.84 -2.58 17.20
CA PRO A 16 -18.19 -1.37 17.92
C PRO A 16 -17.01 -0.83 18.73
N GLY A 17 -16.80 0.47 18.67
CA GLY A 17 -15.67 1.14 19.32
C GLY A 17 -15.99 1.53 20.75
N GLU A 18 -15.08 1.23 21.67
CA GLU A 18 -15.14 1.69 23.07
C GLU A 18 -14.73 3.16 23.22
N THR A 19 -14.00 3.71 22.24
CA THR A 19 -13.51 5.09 22.23
C THR A 19 -13.90 5.82 20.96
N LYS A 20 -13.90 7.16 21.01
CA LYS A 20 -14.19 8.01 19.86
C LYS A 20 -12.99 8.00 18.89
N CYS A 21 -13.24 7.54 17.66
CA CYS A 21 -12.27 7.58 16.58
C CYS A 21 -12.86 8.36 15.39
N ARG A 22 -12.14 9.38 14.91
CA ARG A 22 -12.58 10.24 13.78
C ARG A 22 -12.83 9.46 12.48
N TRP A 23 -12.19 8.30 12.30
CA TRP A 23 -12.40 7.44 11.14
C TRP A 23 -13.65 6.56 11.24
N HIS A 24 -14.04 6.18 12.47
CA HIS A 24 -15.10 5.21 12.70
C HIS A 24 -16.34 5.85 13.37
N GLU A 25 -16.43 7.18 13.39
CA GLU A 25 -17.50 7.92 14.08
C GLU A 25 -18.90 7.48 13.63
N ALA A 26 -19.12 7.36 12.31
CA ALA A 26 -20.41 6.94 11.75
C ALA A 26 -20.79 5.49 12.11
N ASN A 27 -19.81 4.65 12.42
CA ASN A 27 -19.97 3.21 12.66
C ASN A 27 -19.50 2.81 14.07
N GLN A 28 -19.43 3.77 15.00
CA GLN A 28 -18.85 3.52 16.32
C GLN A 28 -19.72 2.55 17.13
N CYS A 29 -21.04 2.68 17.08
CA CYS A 29 -21.95 1.84 17.87
C CYS A 29 -22.19 0.46 17.26
N THR A 30 -22.14 0.34 15.94
CA THR A 30 -22.54 -0.88 15.21
C THR A 30 -21.36 -1.68 14.67
N GLY A 31 -20.20 -1.04 14.51
CA GLY A 31 -19.14 -1.57 13.68
C GLY A 31 -19.44 -1.42 12.18
N LYS A 32 -18.52 -1.91 11.35
CA LYS A 32 -18.65 -1.97 9.89
C LYS A 32 -17.92 -3.20 9.35
N VAL A 33 -18.49 -3.87 8.37
CA VAL A 33 -17.79 -4.88 7.56
C VAL A 33 -17.20 -4.18 6.35
N TYR A 34 -15.89 -4.30 6.14
CA TYR A 34 -15.19 -3.78 4.98
C TYR A 34 -14.95 -4.91 3.99
N ALA A 35 -15.35 -4.71 2.75
CA ALA A 35 -15.00 -5.58 1.64
C ALA A 35 -13.56 -5.30 1.14
N THR A 36 -13.05 -6.19 0.29
CA THR A 36 -11.67 -6.14 -0.23
C THR A 36 -11.31 -4.78 -0.85
N ASP A 37 -12.22 -4.18 -1.63
CA ASP A 37 -12.03 -2.87 -2.27
C ASP A 37 -12.19 -1.68 -1.32
N GLU A 38 -12.80 -1.88 -0.15
CA GLU A 38 -12.83 -0.92 0.95
C GLU A 38 -11.61 -1.05 1.88
N ILE A 39 -10.90 -2.17 1.83
CA ILE A 39 -9.66 -2.41 2.57
C ILE A 39 -8.47 -1.86 1.77
N PHE A 40 -8.35 -2.23 0.49
CA PHE A 40 -7.26 -1.81 -0.39
C PHE A 40 -7.77 -0.82 -1.45
N PRO A 41 -7.69 0.51 -1.20
CA PRO A 41 -8.23 1.55 -2.07
C PRO A 41 -7.50 1.60 -3.41
N SER A 42 -8.14 2.22 -4.41
CA SER A 42 -7.56 2.42 -5.75
C SER A 42 -6.98 1.15 -6.39
N LYS A 43 -7.50 -0.03 -6.03
CA LYS A 43 -7.08 -1.33 -6.57
C LYS A 43 -5.58 -1.63 -6.36
N ILE A 44 -4.95 -0.98 -5.39
CA ILE A 44 -3.54 -1.21 -5.08
C ILE A 44 -3.32 -2.64 -4.57
N CYS A 45 -2.19 -3.26 -4.94
CA CYS A 45 -1.85 -4.55 -4.36
C CYS A 45 -1.56 -4.43 -2.84
N PRO A 46 -1.95 -5.42 -2.01
CA PRO A 46 -1.78 -5.33 -0.56
C PRO A 46 -0.32 -5.10 -0.12
N VAL A 47 0.63 -5.75 -0.79
CA VAL A 47 2.06 -5.62 -0.49
C VAL A 47 2.53 -4.19 -0.75
N MET A 48 2.14 -3.59 -1.89
CA MET A 48 2.49 -2.20 -2.20
C MET A 48 1.82 -1.22 -1.25
N PHE A 49 0.56 -1.45 -0.86
CA PHE A 49 -0.10 -0.61 0.13
C PHE A 49 0.67 -0.57 1.45
N HIS A 50 1.11 -1.73 1.94
CA HIS A 50 1.89 -1.82 3.17
C HIS A 50 3.25 -1.09 3.04
N THR A 51 3.92 -1.23 1.89
CA THR A 51 5.15 -0.46 1.58
C THR A 51 4.92 1.05 1.59
N LEU A 52 3.77 1.51 1.07
CA LEU A 52 3.46 2.96 0.96
C LEU A 52 2.91 3.58 2.25
N TYR A 53 2.40 2.78 3.18
CA TYR A 53 1.74 3.28 4.38
C TYR A 53 2.59 4.27 5.19
N PRO A 54 3.90 4.04 5.47
CA PRO A 54 4.71 4.99 6.22
C PRO A 54 4.81 6.37 5.54
N TYR A 55 4.90 6.40 4.21
CA TYR A 55 5.01 7.62 3.43
C TYR A 55 3.70 8.40 3.39
N PHE A 56 2.58 7.68 3.22
CA PHE A 56 1.26 8.27 3.30
C PHE A 56 0.94 8.82 4.70
N LEU A 57 1.35 8.11 5.75
CA LEU A 57 1.20 8.55 7.13
C LEU A 57 2.04 9.80 7.39
N GLY A 58 3.31 9.81 6.97
CA GLY A 58 4.18 10.98 7.08
C GLY A 58 3.59 12.20 6.38
N ALA A 59 3.18 12.04 5.11
CA ALA A 59 2.54 13.10 4.33
C ALA A 59 1.27 13.64 5.00
N LEU A 60 0.43 12.76 5.58
CA LEU A 60 -0.79 13.16 6.30
C LEU A 60 -0.48 14.06 7.50
N TYR A 61 0.66 13.88 8.16
CA TYR A 61 1.12 14.71 9.28
C TYR A 61 2.11 15.80 8.87
N GLY A 62 2.22 16.10 7.56
CA GLY A 62 3.00 17.22 7.05
C GLY A 62 4.51 16.96 6.94
N ALA A 63 4.94 15.70 6.98
CA ALA A 63 6.33 15.36 6.65
C ALA A 63 6.65 15.82 5.22
N LYS A 64 7.85 16.37 5.04
CA LYS A 64 8.41 16.71 3.72
C LYS A 64 9.51 15.72 3.42
N PHE A 65 9.38 15.01 2.31
CA PHE A 65 10.44 14.11 1.86
C PHE A 65 11.42 14.89 1.00
N THR A 66 12.72 14.70 1.22
CA THR A 66 13.76 15.55 0.63
C THR A 66 14.31 14.99 -0.69
N TYR A 67 13.54 14.14 -1.40
CA TYR A 67 14.02 13.52 -2.64
C TYR A 67 13.99 14.48 -3.83
N ASN A 68 13.07 15.45 -3.86
CA ASN A 68 13.03 16.49 -4.89
C ASN A 68 12.56 17.84 -4.35
N GLN A 69 12.61 18.89 -5.20
CA GLN A 69 12.19 20.25 -4.83
C GLN A 69 10.68 20.36 -4.53
N GLU A 70 9.87 19.44 -5.06
CA GLU A 70 8.41 19.39 -4.84
C GLU A 70 8.02 18.68 -3.53
N GLY A 71 9.00 18.07 -2.84
CA GLY A 71 8.77 17.31 -1.61
C GLY A 71 8.21 15.91 -1.84
N ASP A 72 8.31 15.38 -3.06
CA ASP A 72 7.85 14.04 -3.38
C ASP A 72 8.80 12.97 -2.83
N CYS A 73 8.31 11.74 -2.77
CA CYS A 73 9.11 10.59 -2.37
C CYS A 73 9.01 9.49 -3.41
N HIS A 74 10.16 9.05 -3.92
CA HIS A 74 10.23 7.87 -4.76
C HIS A 74 10.25 6.63 -3.88
N VAL A 75 9.41 5.65 -4.21
CA VAL A 75 9.29 4.38 -3.50
C VAL A 75 9.12 3.28 -4.53
N CYS A 76 9.77 2.13 -4.35
CA CYS A 76 9.55 0.98 -5.23
C CYS A 76 8.85 -0.18 -4.54
N CYS A 77 8.15 -0.98 -5.36
CA CYS A 77 7.57 -2.25 -4.95
C CYS A 77 8.67 -3.22 -4.49
N PRO A 78 8.44 -4.03 -3.44
CA PRO A 78 9.42 -5.01 -2.96
C PRO A 78 9.61 -6.20 -3.93
N ALA A 79 8.80 -6.32 -4.98
CA ALA A 79 9.07 -7.24 -6.07
C ALA A 79 10.38 -6.85 -6.80
N GLU A 80 11.24 -7.83 -7.07
CA GLU A 80 12.51 -7.64 -7.79
C GLU A 80 12.35 -6.78 -9.05
N LYS A 81 11.28 -7.03 -9.82
CA LYS A 81 10.94 -6.35 -11.07
C LYS A 81 9.54 -5.73 -11.02
N GLY A 82 9.23 -5.07 -9.89
CA GLY A 82 7.93 -4.43 -9.66
C GLY A 82 7.80 -3.04 -10.28
N VAL A 83 6.88 -2.25 -9.72
CA VAL A 83 6.65 -0.85 -10.12
C VAL A 83 7.42 0.11 -9.22
N ASP A 84 7.83 1.24 -9.78
CA ASP A 84 8.32 2.38 -9.02
C ASP A 84 7.25 3.46 -9.04
N VAL A 85 7.05 4.12 -7.89
CA VAL A 85 6.03 5.15 -7.71
C VAL A 85 6.60 6.42 -7.12
N LEU A 86 5.90 7.51 -7.38
CA LEU A 86 6.08 8.81 -6.73
C LEU A 86 4.93 9.07 -5.76
N VAL A 87 5.22 9.16 -4.47
CA VAL A 87 4.29 9.66 -3.46
C VAL A 87 4.27 11.18 -3.50
N LYS A 88 3.07 11.74 -3.69
CA LYS A 88 2.82 13.15 -3.96
C LYS A 88 1.72 13.68 -3.06
N VAL A 89 1.85 14.94 -2.65
CA VAL A 89 0.75 15.75 -2.11
C VAL A 89 0.45 16.82 -3.17
N ARG A 90 -0.77 16.84 -3.69
CA ARG A 90 -1.19 17.79 -4.74
C ARG A 90 -2.57 18.35 -4.42
N SER A 91 -2.83 19.58 -4.83
CA SER A 91 -4.18 20.15 -4.70
C SER A 91 -5.20 19.32 -5.50
N ASN A 92 -6.42 19.21 -4.99
CA ASN A 92 -7.47 18.53 -5.72
C ASN A 92 -7.91 19.35 -6.94
N ASP A 93 -7.62 18.84 -8.14
CA ASP A 93 -7.97 19.45 -9.43
C ASP A 93 -9.24 18.83 -10.05
N GLY A 94 -9.94 17.98 -9.31
CA GLY A 94 -11.12 17.25 -9.78
C GLY A 94 -10.82 16.07 -10.71
N LYS A 95 -9.54 15.72 -10.94
CA LYS A 95 -9.15 14.59 -11.81
C LYS A 95 -8.79 13.32 -11.05
N PHE A 96 -8.97 13.31 -9.73
CA PHE A 96 -8.78 12.11 -8.91
C PHE A 96 -9.97 11.13 -9.05
N GLU A 97 -9.80 9.93 -8.51
CA GLU A 97 -10.81 8.88 -8.60
C GLU A 97 -12.17 9.29 -8.02
N SER A 98 -13.23 8.66 -8.53
CA SER A 98 -14.60 8.90 -8.05
C SER A 98 -14.70 8.61 -6.55
N GLY A 99 -15.11 9.61 -5.77
CA GLY A 99 -15.26 9.51 -4.31
C GLY A 99 -14.36 10.47 -3.53
N VAL A 100 -13.31 11.02 -4.15
CA VAL A 100 -12.54 12.12 -3.56
C VAL A 100 -13.41 13.39 -3.55
N PRO A 101 -13.71 14.00 -2.38
CA PRO A 101 -14.52 15.21 -2.32
C PRO A 101 -13.86 16.38 -3.04
N CYS A 102 -14.58 17.08 -3.92
CA CYS A 102 -14.03 18.18 -4.72
C CYS A 102 -13.51 19.36 -3.89
N ASP A 103 -14.03 19.54 -2.67
CA ASP A 103 -13.61 20.56 -1.71
C ASP A 103 -12.40 20.16 -0.86
N TRP A 104 -11.93 18.92 -0.99
CA TRP A 104 -10.74 18.47 -0.27
C TRP A 104 -9.49 19.14 -0.80
N ARG A 105 -8.80 19.93 0.03
CA ARG A 105 -7.70 20.79 -0.43
C ARG A 105 -6.56 20.01 -1.09
N ASP A 106 -6.00 19.03 -0.38
CA ASP A 106 -4.79 18.30 -0.81
C ASP A 106 -5.02 16.78 -0.82
N VAL A 107 -4.76 16.15 -1.96
CA VAL A 107 -4.86 14.70 -2.15
C VAL A 107 -3.47 14.09 -2.06
N ILE A 108 -3.32 13.12 -1.15
CA ILE A 108 -2.12 12.29 -1.02
C ILE A 108 -2.31 11.06 -1.92
N HIS A 109 -1.40 10.86 -2.87
CA HIS A 109 -1.45 9.72 -3.77
C HIS A 109 -0.06 9.24 -4.14
N ALA A 110 0.03 8.00 -4.62
CA ALA A 110 1.21 7.49 -5.30
C ALA A 110 0.92 7.32 -6.80
N GLU A 111 1.83 7.74 -7.67
CA GLU A 111 1.70 7.59 -9.12
C GLU A 111 2.77 6.64 -9.64
N VAL A 112 2.37 5.63 -10.43
CA VAL A 112 3.32 4.71 -11.07
C VAL A 112 4.11 5.46 -12.15
N VAL A 113 5.43 5.55 -11.95
CA VAL A 113 6.34 6.22 -12.89
C VAL A 113 7.15 5.25 -13.73
N LYS A 114 7.29 4.00 -13.28
CA LYS A 114 8.04 2.97 -13.99
C LYS A 114 7.51 1.57 -13.69
N VAL A 115 7.58 0.70 -14.70
CA VAL A 115 7.27 -0.73 -14.58
C VAL A 115 8.53 -1.50 -14.98
N ASN A 116 9.18 -2.19 -14.05
CA ASN A 116 10.47 -2.86 -14.28
C ASN A 116 10.33 -4.31 -14.79
N GLY A 117 9.12 -4.83 -14.86
CA GLY A 117 8.82 -6.21 -15.28
C GLY A 117 7.34 -6.53 -15.18
N VAL A 118 7.01 -7.78 -14.86
CA VAL A 118 5.62 -8.22 -14.74
C VAL A 118 5.06 -7.88 -13.36
N CYS A 119 4.04 -7.03 -13.31
CA CYS A 119 3.22 -6.81 -12.13
C CYS A 119 2.04 -7.77 -12.15
N ASP A 120 1.89 -8.61 -11.11
CA ASP A 120 0.76 -9.56 -10.99
C ASP A 120 -0.60 -8.86 -10.81
N TYR A 121 -0.59 -7.54 -10.56
CA TYR A 121 -1.76 -6.65 -10.44
C TYR A 121 -1.89 -5.72 -11.65
N GLU A 122 -1.08 -5.93 -12.69
CA GLU A 122 -1.17 -5.25 -13.99
C GLU A 122 -1.08 -3.72 -13.95
N HIS A 123 -0.45 -3.16 -12.91
CA HIS A 123 -0.24 -1.72 -12.80
C HIS A 123 0.59 -1.17 -13.96
N LYS A 124 0.20 0.01 -14.45
CA LYS A 124 0.79 0.70 -15.61
C LYS A 124 1.26 2.10 -15.22
N VAL A 125 2.21 2.63 -15.99
CA VAL A 125 2.65 4.03 -15.81
C VAL A 125 1.45 4.97 -15.92
N GLY A 126 1.34 5.89 -14.97
CA GLY A 126 0.22 6.82 -14.83
C GLY A 126 -0.91 6.34 -13.91
N ASP A 127 -0.92 5.07 -13.49
CA ASP A 127 -1.85 4.61 -12.45
C ASP A 127 -1.63 5.39 -11.16
N ARG A 128 -2.74 5.75 -10.48
CA ARG A 128 -2.72 6.53 -9.24
C ARG A 128 -3.37 5.75 -8.11
N PHE A 129 -2.67 5.66 -6.99
CA PHE A 129 -3.17 5.08 -5.74
C PHE A 129 -3.47 6.20 -4.75
N VAL A 130 -4.75 6.51 -4.52
CA VAL A 130 -5.15 7.59 -3.62
C VAL A 130 -5.21 7.07 -2.19
N PHE A 131 -4.55 7.77 -1.28
CA PHE A 131 -4.63 7.46 0.14
C PHE A 131 -5.96 7.98 0.72
N PRO A 132 -6.77 7.17 1.42
CA PRO A 132 -8.16 7.48 1.71
C PRO A 132 -8.38 8.50 2.85
N THR A 133 -7.50 9.50 2.97
CA THR A 133 -7.53 10.56 3.99
C THR A 133 -8.84 11.32 4.08
N CYS A 134 -9.54 11.47 2.94
CA CYS A 134 -10.79 12.20 2.79
C CYS A 134 -12.02 11.28 2.60
N MET A 135 -11.82 9.97 2.53
CA MET A 135 -12.86 8.98 2.19
C MET A 135 -13.15 8.03 3.37
N LYS A 136 -13.11 8.57 4.60
CA LYS A 136 -13.10 7.83 5.87
C LYS A 136 -14.31 6.94 6.13
N GLN A 137 -15.47 7.28 5.56
CA GLN A 137 -16.70 6.50 5.71
C GLN A 137 -16.72 5.25 4.82
N ARG A 138 -15.99 5.29 3.70
CA ARG A 138 -15.91 4.20 2.74
C ARG A 138 -14.80 3.24 3.13
N PHE A 139 -13.58 3.73 3.25
CA PHE A 139 -12.43 2.85 3.42
C PHE A 139 -12.12 2.54 4.87
N MET A 140 -11.52 1.39 5.09
CA MET A 140 -10.94 1.01 6.38
C MET A 140 -9.88 2.02 6.80
N CYS A 141 -9.82 2.33 8.10
CA CYS A 141 -8.77 3.19 8.63
C CYS A 141 -7.37 2.60 8.32
N PRO A 142 -6.47 3.34 7.64
CA PRO A 142 -5.15 2.88 7.28
C PRO A 142 -4.31 2.41 8.47
N ALA A 143 -4.46 3.06 9.64
CA ALA A 143 -3.78 2.63 10.85
C ALA A 143 -4.28 1.26 11.34
N GLY A 144 -5.59 1.02 11.25
CA GLY A 144 -6.18 -0.28 11.57
C GLY A 144 -5.72 -1.35 10.60
N LEU A 145 -5.71 -1.06 9.30
CA LEU A 145 -5.22 -1.98 8.27
C LEU A 145 -3.74 -2.31 8.47
N ASN A 146 -2.89 -1.31 8.70
CA ASN A 146 -1.46 -1.52 8.92
C ASN A 146 -1.20 -2.45 10.13
N ASN A 147 -1.96 -2.29 11.22
CA ASN A 147 -1.86 -3.19 12.37
C ASN A 147 -2.37 -4.61 12.09
N LEU A 148 -3.40 -4.74 11.26
CA LEU A 148 -3.97 -6.05 10.92
C LEU A 148 -3.20 -6.78 9.83
N PHE A 149 -2.45 -6.05 8.99
CA PHE A 149 -1.75 -6.58 7.82
C PHE A 149 -0.93 -7.86 8.09
N PRO A 150 -0.12 -7.96 9.17
CA PRO A 150 0.65 -9.17 9.45
C PRO A 150 -0.21 -10.42 9.74
N PHE A 151 -1.47 -10.22 10.12
CA PHE A 151 -2.40 -11.30 10.46
C PHE A 151 -3.32 -11.68 9.29
N LEU A 152 -3.29 -10.91 8.20
CA LEU A 152 -4.03 -11.24 7.00
C LEU A 152 -3.33 -12.41 6.29
N LYS A 153 -4.07 -13.48 6.03
CA LYS A 153 -3.59 -14.64 5.27
C LYS A 153 -3.59 -14.31 3.77
N ILE A 154 -2.71 -13.42 3.37
CA ILE A 154 -2.54 -12.97 1.98
C ILE A 154 -1.56 -13.90 1.29
N GLU A 155 -1.98 -14.51 0.19
CA GLU A 155 -1.04 -15.23 -0.68
C GLU A 155 -0.04 -14.26 -1.31
N PRO A 156 1.28 -14.51 -1.20
CA PRO A 156 2.27 -13.67 -1.86
C PRO A 156 2.00 -13.57 -3.37
N PRO A 157 1.91 -12.35 -3.95
CA PRO A 157 1.73 -12.18 -5.39
C PRO A 157 2.83 -12.89 -6.19
N LYS A 158 2.51 -13.37 -7.39
CA LYS A 158 3.48 -14.15 -8.21
C LYS A 158 4.74 -13.38 -8.58
N CYS A 159 4.68 -12.05 -8.60
CA CYS A 159 5.83 -11.18 -8.86
C CYS A 159 6.79 -11.07 -7.67
N ILE A 160 6.43 -11.56 -6.47
CA ILE A 160 7.30 -11.57 -5.30
C ILE A 160 8.30 -12.72 -5.40
N ASN A 161 9.58 -12.37 -5.53
CA ASN A 161 10.70 -13.31 -5.46
C ASN A 161 11.27 -13.31 -4.04
N MET A 162 10.95 -14.35 -3.25
CA MET A 162 11.41 -14.47 -1.85
C MET A 162 12.94 -14.55 -1.70
N LYS A 163 13.68 -14.82 -2.79
CA LYS A 163 15.15 -14.81 -2.80
C LYS A 163 15.75 -13.46 -3.15
N ARG A 164 14.96 -12.53 -3.70
CA ARG A 164 15.40 -11.22 -4.21
C ARG A 164 14.32 -10.16 -3.99
N LEU A 165 13.95 -9.94 -2.75
CA LEU A 165 13.06 -8.84 -2.36
C LEU A 165 13.81 -7.53 -2.44
N ARG A 166 13.26 -6.54 -3.15
CA ARG A 166 13.90 -5.24 -3.34
C ARG A 166 13.69 -4.35 -2.11
N CYS A 167 14.71 -3.61 -1.70
CA CYS A 167 14.57 -2.46 -0.80
C CYS A 167 13.53 -1.49 -1.37
N PRO A 168 12.66 -0.86 -0.56
CA PRO A 168 11.73 0.15 -1.07
C PRO A 168 12.43 1.45 -1.51
N ASP A 169 13.71 1.63 -1.16
CA ASP A 169 14.54 2.68 -1.74
C ASP A 169 14.79 2.39 -3.22
N TRP A 170 14.42 3.35 -4.06
CA TRP A 170 14.45 3.22 -5.50
C TRP A 170 15.85 3.44 -6.10
N GLU A 171 16.72 4.20 -5.43
CA GLU A 171 18.09 4.47 -5.89
C GLU A 171 18.98 3.25 -5.66
N ASP A 172 18.69 2.54 -4.58
CA ASP A 172 19.46 1.39 -4.15
C ASP A 172 18.98 0.09 -4.79
N ASN A 173 19.94 -0.68 -5.30
CA ASN A 173 19.73 -2.05 -5.75
C ASN A 173 20.04 -3.05 -4.64
N ILE A 174 19.51 -2.79 -3.44
CA ILE A 174 19.66 -3.69 -2.30
C ILE A 174 18.55 -4.75 -2.37
N TYR A 175 18.96 -6.01 -2.23
CA TYR A 175 18.06 -7.15 -2.24
C TYR A 175 18.19 -7.98 -0.97
N TYR A 176 17.06 -8.46 -0.48
CA TYR A 176 16.96 -9.33 0.67
C TYR A 176 16.46 -10.72 0.23
N SER A 177 16.90 -11.76 0.92
CA SER A 177 16.32 -13.09 0.79
C SER A 177 15.72 -13.52 2.11
N ILE A 178 14.55 -14.14 2.06
CA ILE A 178 13.91 -14.74 3.23
C ILE A 178 14.10 -16.25 3.10
N GLN A 179 14.84 -16.83 4.05
CA GLN A 179 15.08 -18.26 4.16
C GLN A 179 14.38 -18.82 5.40
N LYS A 180 14.06 -20.11 5.39
CA LYS A 180 13.62 -20.83 6.59
C LYS A 180 14.86 -21.26 7.38
N GLU A 181 14.78 -21.26 8.72
CA GLU A 181 15.91 -21.60 9.62
C GLU A 181 16.63 -22.91 9.24
N ASP A 182 15.90 -23.94 8.83
CA ASP A 182 16.48 -25.24 8.43
C ASP A 182 17.44 -25.15 7.22
N THR A 183 17.42 -24.05 6.47
CA THR A 183 18.27 -23.83 5.28
C THR A 183 19.58 -23.14 5.62
N LEU A 184 19.66 -22.41 6.75
CA LEU A 184 20.85 -21.64 7.14
C LEU A 184 21.95 -22.54 7.73
N GLN A 185 21.59 -23.67 8.32
CA GLN A 185 22.55 -24.58 8.94
C GLN A 185 23.35 -25.40 7.92
N SER A 186 22.77 -25.74 6.76
CA SER A 186 23.44 -26.56 5.74
C SER A 186 24.50 -25.79 4.95
N GLU A 187 24.37 -24.47 4.80
CA GLU A 187 25.35 -23.62 4.11
C GLU A 187 26.60 -23.35 4.97
N GLN A 188 26.49 -23.39 6.31
CA GLN A 188 27.62 -23.18 7.20
C GLN A 188 28.49 -24.43 7.39
N THR A 189 27.94 -25.63 7.17
CA THR A 189 28.67 -26.91 7.31
C THR A 189 29.38 -27.39 6.04
N GLY A 190 29.19 -26.71 4.90
CA GLY A 190 29.78 -27.08 3.61
C GLY A 190 31.19 -26.54 3.33
N ASN A 191 31.81 -25.85 4.30
CA ASN A 191 33.15 -25.26 4.19
C ASN A 191 34.12 -25.82 5.26
N LEU A 192 34.13 -27.14 5.46
CA LEU A 192 35.17 -27.85 6.22
C LEU A 192 35.72 -29.02 5.41
#